data_AF-A0A2N2PLH2-F1
#
_entry.id   AF-A0A2N2PLH2-F1
#
_cell.length_a   1.000
_cell.length_b   1.000
_cell.length_c   1.000
_cell.angle_alpha   90.00
_cell.angle_beta   90.00
_cell.angle_gamma   90.00
#
_symmetry.space_group_name_H-M   'P 1'
#
loop_
_entity.id
_entity.type
_entity.pdbx_description
1 polymer ?
#
loop_
_entity_poly.entity_id
_entity_poly.type
_entity_poly.pdbx_seq_one_letter_code
_entity_poly.pdbx_strand_id
1 'polypeptide(L)'
;MATSSKLIGYLPDDRPPFGQMLLLGFQHVITMFPATVLCALLMGFPVSTVLTVTGFGTIVALVGAKLSMGKFIPLYYGSSFSYIAAVTAITQPTFGVPADPALLSIVQVGFIATGVINIIVGLIIRASGGKKAVDMILPPVVTGSVACTIGIGLGASALNMASGVAGGILTGDLKWWAAALVTLLAAFLFSTYLQGKGFISMLPILLGAIVGYLVAIPLGLVNWSGAFTRSLITVPAFTFPNFASDMTLTVIFGVGIMAIATIPESTAHLYQISLYVDHLADEMGRERYGLSKYIGLNMMLDGLNDLINGLFGSTAGTNYGENNSLMVITRNYSGPVLITAGAISMLLGFIGPLADLVSTIPTAVSGGLSIYLFGVIGMQGIALMMSEKVNLFDPAQLAIGAVILIVGIGGNIGFAGGFLPIPALQGLFPNGWPAIATAAVAGILMNLILVFFKPPVVREAVH
;
A
#
# COMPACT_ATOMS: atom_id res chain seq x y z
N MET A 1 26.55 -8.43 -38.95
CA MET A 1 26.01 -9.14 -37.78
C MET A 1 25.90 -8.13 -36.65
N ALA A 2 24.69 -7.65 -36.37
CA ALA A 2 24.46 -6.78 -35.21
C ALA A 2 24.73 -7.61 -33.95
N THR A 3 25.63 -7.14 -33.08
CA THR A 3 25.83 -7.68 -31.76
C THR A 3 24.51 -7.62 -31.01
N SER A 4 23.83 -8.77 -30.90
CA SER A 4 22.68 -8.95 -30.01
C SER A 4 23.13 -8.51 -28.62
N SER A 5 22.68 -7.33 -28.18
CA SER A 5 22.78 -6.99 -26.77
C SER A 5 22.01 -8.09 -26.05
N LYS A 6 22.67 -8.80 -25.14
CA LYS A 6 21.98 -9.72 -24.23
C LYS A 6 20.89 -8.91 -23.57
N LEU A 7 19.63 -9.23 -23.85
CA LEU A 7 18.50 -8.65 -23.14
C LEU A 7 18.69 -8.99 -21.66
N ILE A 8 18.99 -7.97 -20.85
CA ILE A 8 19.24 -8.12 -19.42
C ILE A 8 17.88 -8.02 -18.73
N GLY A 9 17.45 -9.11 -18.12
CA GLY A 9 16.23 -9.20 -17.33
C GLY A 9 16.06 -10.57 -16.72
N TYR A 10 15.23 -10.66 -15.69
CA TYR A 10 14.94 -11.90 -14.98
C TYR A 10 13.42 -12.07 -14.88
N LEU A 11 12.91 -13.20 -15.38
CA LEU A 11 11.51 -13.60 -15.22
C LEU A 11 11.25 -14.17 -13.82
N PRO A 12 9.97 -14.35 -13.41
CA PRO A 12 9.61 -14.75 -12.05
C PRO A 12 10.35 -15.98 -11.50
N ASP A 13 10.58 -16.99 -12.32
CA ASP A 13 11.25 -18.23 -11.92
C ASP A 13 12.78 -18.22 -12.11
N ASP A 14 13.35 -17.16 -12.69
CA ASP A 14 14.80 -17.05 -12.88
C ASP A 14 15.50 -16.79 -11.54
N ARG A 15 16.75 -17.28 -11.44
CA ARG A 15 17.62 -17.15 -10.26
C ARG A 15 18.91 -16.42 -10.63
N PRO A 16 19.03 -15.13 -10.32
CA PRO A 16 20.29 -14.41 -10.46
C PRO A 16 21.39 -15.03 -9.58
N PRO A 17 22.67 -14.76 -9.87
CA PRO A 17 23.77 -15.12 -8.97
C PRO A 17 23.58 -14.53 -7.57
N PHE A 18 24.05 -15.23 -6.54
CA PHE A 18 23.81 -14.86 -5.14
C PHE A 18 24.16 -13.41 -4.79
N GLY A 19 25.31 -12.90 -5.25
CA GLY A 19 25.70 -11.50 -5.03
C GLY A 19 24.73 -10.49 -5.66
N GLN A 20 24.21 -10.81 -6.87
CA GLN A 20 23.19 -9.98 -7.50
C GLN A 20 21.85 -10.09 -6.75
N MET A 21 21.48 -11.28 -6.26
CA MET A 21 20.28 -11.44 -5.45
C MET A 21 20.30 -10.57 -4.20
N LEU A 22 21.44 -10.49 -3.50
CA LEU A 22 21.58 -9.62 -2.33
C LEU A 22 21.41 -8.14 -2.70
N LEU A 23 22.08 -7.68 -3.76
CA LEU A 23 22.00 -6.28 -4.19
C LEU A 23 20.60 -5.88 -4.67
N LEU A 24 19.99 -6.73 -5.50
CA LEU A 24 18.64 -6.51 -6.03
C LEU A 24 17.59 -6.67 -4.93
N GLY A 25 17.78 -7.61 -4.01
CA GLY A 25 16.90 -7.77 -2.85
C GLY A 25 16.96 -6.55 -1.93
N PHE A 26 18.16 -6.02 -1.70
CA PHE A 26 18.34 -4.77 -0.96
C PHE A 26 17.64 -3.58 -1.64
N GLN A 27 17.64 -3.52 -2.98
CA GLN A 27 16.87 -2.51 -3.74
C GLN A 27 15.37 -2.53 -3.43
N HIS A 28 14.76 -3.71 -3.37
CA HIS A 28 13.35 -3.82 -3.00
C HIS A 28 13.07 -3.31 -1.59
N VAL A 29 13.97 -3.59 -0.65
CA VAL A 29 13.83 -3.16 0.75
C VAL A 29 13.93 -1.64 0.85
N ILE A 30 14.91 -1.01 0.21
CA ILE A 30 15.06 0.46 0.26
C ILE A 30 13.95 1.20 -0.50
N THR A 31 13.33 0.58 -1.52
CA THR A 31 12.18 1.15 -2.23
C THR A 31 10.89 1.09 -1.38
N MET A 32 10.61 -0.03 -0.72
CA MET A 32 9.40 -0.19 0.11
C MET A 32 9.50 0.54 1.46
N PHE A 33 10.72 0.72 1.96
CA PHE A 33 10.99 1.19 3.33
C PHE A 33 10.25 2.48 3.70
N PRO A 34 10.29 3.57 2.90
CA PRO A 34 9.63 4.82 3.30
C PRO A 34 8.12 4.67 3.53
N ALA A 35 7.41 3.96 2.65
CA ALA A 35 5.96 3.77 2.75
C ALA A 35 5.59 2.86 3.93
N THR A 36 6.30 1.74 4.10
CA THR A 36 6.06 0.80 5.21
C THR A 36 6.35 1.44 6.57
N VAL A 37 7.47 2.16 6.69
CA VAL A 37 7.82 2.88 7.91
C VAL A 37 6.81 3.97 8.21
N LEU A 38 6.41 4.76 7.21
CA LEU A 38 5.41 5.82 7.38
C LEU A 38 4.09 5.24 7.91
N CYS A 39 3.60 4.15 7.33
CA CYS A 39 2.44 3.41 7.82
C CYS A 39 2.58 3.00 9.29
N ALA A 40 3.71 2.39 9.66
CA ALA A 40 3.95 1.94 11.02
C ALA A 40 3.91 3.12 12.00
N LEU A 41 4.59 4.22 11.68
CA LEU A 41 4.63 5.44 12.49
C LEU A 41 3.26 6.09 12.64
N LEU A 42 2.47 6.13 11.57
CA LEU A 42 1.13 6.72 11.58
C LEU A 42 0.13 5.90 12.36
N MET A 43 0.19 4.57 12.26
CA MET A 43 -0.74 3.67 12.93
C MET A 43 -0.33 3.33 14.37
N GLY A 44 0.89 3.69 14.78
CA GLY A 44 1.43 3.43 16.11
C GLY A 44 2.01 2.02 16.28
N PHE A 45 2.39 1.35 15.19
CA PHE A 45 3.02 0.04 15.26
C PHE A 45 4.55 0.16 15.35
N PRO A 46 5.23 -0.74 16.09
CA PRO A 46 6.70 -0.75 16.10
C PRO A 46 7.26 -1.03 14.71
N VAL A 47 8.10 -0.13 14.21
CA VAL A 47 8.73 -0.25 12.88
C VAL A 47 9.50 -1.56 12.73
N SER A 48 10.21 -1.97 13.79
CA SER A 48 10.94 -3.24 13.83
C SER A 48 10.02 -4.44 13.57
N THR A 49 8.85 -4.47 14.22
CA THR A 49 7.85 -5.53 14.05
C THR A 49 7.27 -5.50 12.64
N VAL A 50 6.89 -4.33 12.14
CA VAL A 50 6.33 -4.19 10.79
C VAL A 50 7.31 -4.65 9.72
N LEU A 51 8.59 -4.23 9.76
CA LEU A 51 9.61 -4.67 8.80
C LEU A 51 9.83 -6.19 8.85
N THR A 52 9.79 -6.76 10.05
CA THR A 52 10.00 -8.21 10.25
C THR A 52 8.86 -9.02 9.69
N VAL A 53 7.63 -8.67 10.07
CA VAL A 53 6.44 -9.46 9.72
C VAL A 53 6.06 -9.28 8.25
N THR A 54 6.19 -8.08 7.68
CA THR A 54 5.94 -7.86 6.23
C THR A 54 6.99 -8.56 5.35
N GLY A 55 8.26 -8.62 5.80
CA GLY A 55 9.31 -9.41 5.16
C GLY A 55 8.99 -10.91 5.19
N PHE A 56 8.54 -11.41 6.35
CA PHE A 56 8.10 -12.79 6.50
C PHE A 56 6.86 -13.11 5.66
N GLY A 57 5.85 -12.23 5.67
CA GLY A 57 4.63 -12.34 4.86
C GLY A 57 4.92 -12.37 3.36
N THR A 58 5.86 -11.54 2.89
CA THR A 58 6.36 -11.57 1.50
C THR A 58 6.93 -12.94 1.13
N ILE A 59 7.78 -13.52 1.98
CA ILE A 59 8.35 -14.86 1.74
C ILE A 59 7.24 -15.90 1.68
N VAL A 60 6.31 -15.88 2.64
CA VAL A 60 5.21 -16.84 2.72
C VAL A 60 4.32 -16.74 1.48
N ALA A 61 3.99 -15.53 1.02
CA ALA A 61 3.18 -15.32 -0.17
C ALA A 61 3.89 -15.84 -1.44
N LEU A 62 5.18 -15.56 -1.61
CA LEU A 62 5.97 -16.01 -2.77
C LEU A 62 6.13 -17.53 -2.80
N VAL A 63 6.45 -18.13 -1.65
CA VAL A 63 6.54 -19.59 -1.52
C VAL A 63 5.17 -20.22 -1.70
N GLY A 64 4.12 -19.63 -1.14
CA GLY A 64 2.73 -20.07 -1.30
C GLY A 64 2.28 -20.06 -2.77
N ALA A 65 2.62 -19.01 -3.52
CA ALA A 65 2.40 -18.96 -4.97
C ALA A 65 3.14 -20.10 -5.68
N LYS A 66 4.44 -20.27 -5.39
CA LYS A 66 5.28 -21.29 -6.02
C LYS A 66 4.77 -22.71 -5.76
N LEU A 67 4.33 -22.99 -4.54
CA LEU A 67 3.76 -24.29 -4.15
C LEU A 67 2.38 -24.52 -4.77
N SER A 68 1.57 -23.47 -4.91
CA SER A 68 0.18 -23.60 -5.39
C SER A 68 0.07 -23.73 -6.91
N MET A 69 0.91 -23.01 -7.67
CA MET A 69 0.80 -22.96 -9.14
C MET A 69 2.11 -23.26 -9.88
N GLY A 70 3.19 -23.60 -9.18
CA GLY A 70 4.48 -23.93 -9.78
C GLY A 70 5.28 -22.73 -10.29
N LYS A 71 4.79 -21.49 -10.14
CA LYS A 71 5.46 -20.24 -10.56
C LYS A 71 5.39 -19.19 -9.45
N PHE A 72 6.32 -18.24 -9.43
CA PHE A 72 6.22 -17.07 -8.54
C PHE A 72 5.26 -16.01 -9.10
N ILE A 73 4.50 -15.36 -8.21
CA ILE A 73 3.82 -14.09 -8.49
C ILE A 73 4.69 -13.00 -7.86
N PRO A 74 5.45 -12.22 -8.64
CA PRO A 74 6.50 -11.37 -8.10
C PRO A 74 5.93 -10.08 -7.54
N LEU A 75 5.37 -10.17 -6.33
CA LEU A 75 4.82 -9.05 -5.58
C LEU A 75 5.52 -8.96 -4.23
N TYR A 76 5.87 -7.74 -3.83
CA TYR A 76 6.37 -7.45 -2.49
C TYR A 76 5.24 -6.92 -1.63
N TYR A 77 5.12 -7.41 -0.39
CA TYR A 77 4.04 -7.07 0.51
C TYR A 77 4.48 -6.04 1.54
N GLY A 78 3.65 -5.02 1.73
CA GLY A 78 3.87 -3.99 2.74
C GLY A 78 2.56 -3.42 3.26
N SER A 79 2.66 -2.39 4.09
CA SER A 79 1.51 -1.76 4.75
C SER A 79 0.70 -0.90 3.78
N SER A 80 -0.64 -1.04 3.79
CA SER A 80 -1.52 -0.22 2.93
C SER A 80 -1.99 1.04 3.66
N PHE A 81 -1.95 2.17 2.95
CA PHE A 81 -2.43 3.44 3.46
C PHE A 81 -3.94 3.47 3.68
N SER A 82 -4.70 2.56 3.05
CA SER A 82 -6.15 2.46 3.22
C SER A 82 -6.56 2.21 4.69
N TYR A 83 -5.70 1.57 5.49
CA TYR A 83 -5.99 1.27 6.89
C TYR A 83 -5.74 2.43 7.86
N ILE A 84 -5.02 3.49 7.44
CA ILE A 84 -4.55 4.53 8.37
C ILE A 84 -5.70 5.12 9.17
N ALA A 85 -6.74 5.62 8.50
CA ALA A 85 -7.87 6.29 9.17
C ALA A 85 -8.63 5.34 10.12
N ALA A 86 -8.88 4.10 9.69
CA ALA A 86 -9.60 3.12 10.50
C ALA A 86 -8.82 2.72 11.76
N VAL A 87 -7.50 2.58 11.63
CA VAL A 87 -6.62 2.18 12.74
C VAL A 87 -6.38 3.34 13.70
N THR A 88 -6.05 4.54 13.21
CA THR A 88 -5.74 5.68 14.08
C THR A 88 -6.94 6.17 14.87
N ALA A 89 -8.16 5.96 14.36
CA ALA A 89 -9.37 6.22 15.12
C ALA A 89 -9.47 5.41 16.42
N ILE A 90 -8.83 4.23 16.46
CA ILE A 90 -8.79 3.34 17.63
C ILE A 90 -7.49 3.53 18.42
N THR A 91 -6.34 3.55 17.74
CA THR A 91 -5.03 3.57 18.42
C THR A 91 -4.63 4.94 18.95
N GLN A 92 -5.21 6.02 18.40
CA GLN A 92 -4.92 7.43 18.74
C GLN A 92 -3.42 7.67 19.01
N PRO A 93 -2.53 7.26 18.08
CA PRO A 93 -1.12 7.16 18.38
C PRO A 93 -0.47 8.53 18.43
N THR A 94 0.56 8.67 19.27
CA THR A 94 1.49 9.80 19.15
C THR A 94 2.53 9.46 18.10
N PHE A 95 2.71 10.33 17.09
CA PHE A 95 3.63 10.07 15.99
C PHE A 95 5.05 9.74 16.49
N GLY A 96 5.66 8.68 15.97
CA GLY A 96 7.00 8.23 16.39
C GLY A 96 7.02 7.37 17.66
N VAL A 97 5.90 7.27 18.37
CA VAL A 97 5.77 6.48 19.60
C VAL A 97 4.82 5.31 19.32
N PRO A 98 5.22 4.05 19.59
CA PRO A 98 4.29 2.92 19.50
C PRO A 98 3.07 3.14 20.40
N ALA A 99 1.89 2.81 19.89
CA ALA A 99 0.65 2.86 20.67
C ALA A 99 0.66 1.79 21.77
N ASP A 100 -0.32 1.89 22.68
CA ASP A 100 -0.51 0.90 23.74
C ASP A 100 -0.61 -0.52 23.11
N PRO A 101 0.25 -1.47 23.51
CA PRO A 101 0.19 -2.85 23.05
C PRO A 101 -1.19 -3.50 23.20
N ALA A 102 -1.99 -3.10 24.19
CA ALA A 102 -3.36 -3.58 24.35
C ALA A 102 -4.26 -3.13 23.20
N LEU A 103 -4.14 -1.88 22.74
CA LEU A 103 -4.88 -1.35 21.59
C LEU A 103 -4.41 -1.99 20.28
N LEU A 104 -3.10 -2.17 20.12
CA LEU A 104 -2.53 -2.87 18.95
C LEU A 104 -3.06 -4.30 18.85
N SER A 105 -3.09 -5.02 19.97
CA SER A 105 -3.63 -6.38 20.08
C SER A 105 -5.12 -6.46 19.70
N ILE A 106 -5.89 -5.41 19.97
CA ILE A 106 -7.29 -5.34 19.55
C ILE A 106 -7.39 -5.10 18.03
N VAL A 107 -6.66 -4.10 17.50
CA VAL A 107 -6.64 -3.77 16.06
C VAL A 107 -6.21 -4.95 15.19
N GLN A 108 -5.26 -5.75 15.67
CA GLN A 108 -4.81 -6.99 15.05
C GLN A 108 -5.95 -7.96 14.68
N VAL A 109 -7.03 -8.00 15.48
CA VAL A 109 -8.20 -8.83 15.16
C VAL A 109 -8.89 -8.36 13.87
N GLY A 110 -8.89 -7.05 13.61
CA GLY A 110 -9.37 -6.47 12.36
C GLY A 110 -8.53 -6.89 11.15
N PHE A 111 -7.21 -6.92 11.30
CA PHE A 111 -6.31 -7.40 10.25
C PHE A 111 -6.50 -8.90 9.97
N ILE A 112 -6.75 -9.70 11.02
CA ILE A 112 -7.14 -11.10 10.83
C ILE A 112 -8.47 -11.18 10.06
N ALA A 113 -9.46 -10.37 10.40
CA ALA A 113 -10.73 -10.32 9.68
C ALA A 113 -10.54 -9.91 8.21
N THR A 114 -9.71 -8.91 7.92
CA THR A 114 -9.29 -8.57 6.55
C THR A 114 -8.74 -9.79 5.84
N GLY A 115 -7.81 -10.51 6.47
CA GLY A 115 -7.18 -11.67 5.88
C GLY A 115 -8.17 -12.79 5.54
N VAL A 116 -9.10 -13.06 6.45
CA VAL A 116 -10.20 -14.01 6.21
C VAL A 116 -11.09 -13.56 5.06
N ILE A 117 -11.48 -12.28 5.01
CA ILE A 117 -12.31 -11.72 3.94
C ILE A 117 -11.62 -11.86 2.58
N ASN A 118 -10.33 -11.49 2.48
CA ASN A 118 -9.54 -11.60 1.25
C ASN A 118 -9.41 -13.06 0.77
N ILE A 119 -9.20 -14.02 1.69
CA ILE A 119 -9.17 -15.44 1.35
C ILE A 119 -10.53 -15.92 0.85
N ILE A 120 -11.63 -15.57 1.52
CA ILE A 120 -12.99 -15.94 1.10
C ILE A 120 -13.27 -15.37 -0.29
N VAL A 121 -12.96 -14.09 -0.54
CA VAL A 121 -13.11 -13.46 -1.85
C VAL A 121 -12.28 -14.17 -2.90
N GLY A 122 -11.02 -14.50 -2.59
CA GLY A 122 -10.15 -15.26 -3.49
C GLY A 122 -10.69 -16.64 -3.86
N LEU A 123 -11.27 -17.36 -2.89
CA LEU A 123 -11.95 -18.64 -3.11
C LEU A 123 -13.20 -18.47 -3.99
N ILE A 124 -14.03 -17.46 -3.72
CA ILE A 124 -15.20 -17.13 -4.54
C ILE A 124 -14.79 -16.82 -5.98
N ILE A 125 -13.73 -16.03 -6.19
CA ILE A 125 -13.22 -15.71 -7.52
C ILE A 125 -12.79 -16.98 -8.27
N ARG A 126 -12.11 -17.90 -7.59
CA ARG A 126 -11.71 -19.19 -8.19
C ARG A 126 -12.92 -20.05 -8.56
N ALA A 127 -13.97 -20.05 -7.75
CA ALA A 127 -15.20 -20.80 -8.00
C ALA A 127 -16.08 -20.18 -9.11
N SER A 128 -16.14 -18.85 -9.20
CA SER A 128 -17.08 -18.10 -10.04
C SER A 128 -16.62 -17.81 -11.47
N GLY A 129 -15.51 -18.42 -11.93
CA GLY A 129 -15.01 -18.24 -13.30
C GLY A 129 -13.77 -17.34 -13.46
N GLY A 130 -13.07 -17.05 -12.36
CA GLY A 130 -11.76 -16.39 -12.36
C GLY A 130 -11.81 -14.92 -12.81
N LYS A 131 -10.81 -14.51 -13.61
CA LYS A 131 -10.61 -13.11 -14.03
C LYS A 131 -11.87 -12.45 -14.61
N LYS A 132 -12.65 -13.17 -15.42
CA LYS A 132 -13.86 -12.62 -16.07
C LYS A 132 -14.94 -12.18 -15.05
N ALA A 133 -15.09 -12.92 -13.96
CA ALA A 133 -16.04 -12.56 -12.91
C ALA A 133 -15.56 -11.31 -12.15
N VAL A 134 -14.26 -11.21 -11.90
CA VAL A 134 -13.67 -10.03 -11.24
C VAL A 134 -13.81 -8.80 -12.12
N ASP A 135 -13.45 -8.87 -13.40
CA ASP A 135 -13.53 -7.74 -14.32
C ASP A 135 -14.97 -7.23 -14.51
N MET A 136 -15.97 -8.09 -14.31
CA MET A 136 -17.38 -7.71 -14.33
C MET A 136 -17.79 -6.91 -13.10
N ILE A 137 -17.26 -7.23 -11.92
CA ILE A 137 -17.61 -6.59 -10.64
C ILE A 137 -16.74 -5.34 -10.40
N LEU A 138 -15.48 -5.41 -10.78
CA LEU A 138 -14.43 -4.42 -10.58
C LEU A 138 -13.86 -3.96 -11.93
N PRO A 139 -14.68 -3.33 -12.79
CA PRO A 139 -14.16 -2.76 -14.02
C PRO A 139 -13.11 -1.68 -13.70
N PRO A 140 -12.22 -1.35 -14.65
CA PRO A 140 -11.13 -0.40 -14.44
C PRO A 140 -11.56 0.98 -13.91
N VAL A 141 -12.77 1.44 -14.25
CA VAL A 141 -13.34 2.69 -13.70
C VAL A 141 -13.58 2.63 -12.19
N VAL A 142 -14.00 1.48 -11.65
CA VAL A 142 -14.16 1.27 -10.20
C VAL A 142 -12.79 1.20 -9.56
N THR A 143 -11.93 0.33 -10.07
CA THR A 143 -10.60 0.08 -9.50
C THR A 143 -9.72 1.33 -9.49
N GLY A 144 -9.67 2.06 -10.61
CA GLY A 144 -8.92 3.30 -10.72
C GLY A 144 -9.50 4.42 -9.86
N SER A 145 -10.83 4.57 -9.79
CA SER A 145 -11.46 5.58 -8.93
C SER A 145 -11.24 5.29 -7.44
N VAL A 146 -11.25 4.02 -7.02
CA VAL A 146 -10.93 3.63 -5.64
C VAL A 146 -9.47 3.94 -5.31
N ALA A 147 -8.53 3.65 -6.22
CA ALA A 147 -7.12 4.02 -6.05
C ALA A 147 -6.93 5.55 -5.94
N CYS A 148 -7.64 6.33 -6.77
CA CYS A 148 -7.69 7.79 -6.66
C CYS A 148 -8.17 8.24 -5.28
N THR A 149 -9.25 7.63 -4.79
CA THR A 149 -9.83 7.92 -3.48
C THR A 149 -8.87 7.59 -2.33
N ILE A 150 -8.15 6.47 -2.38
CA ILE A 150 -7.17 6.09 -1.35
C ILE A 150 -6.07 7.15 -1.26
N GLY A 151 -5.47 7.51 -2.39
CA GLY A 151 -4.42 8.53 -2.43
C GLY A 151 -4.92 9.91 -2.00
N ILE A 152 -5.88 10.47 -2.73
CA ILE A 152 -6.32 11.86 -2.54
C ILE A 152 -7.07 12.04 -1.22
N GLY A 153 -7.82 11.02 -0.77
CA GLY A 153 -8.57 11.07 0.50
C GLY A 153 -7.66 11.31 1.72
N LEU A 154 -6.41 10.87 1.68
CA LEU A 154 -5.43 11.06 2.75
C LEU A 154 -4.69 12.42 2.68
N GLY A 155 -5.00 13.25 1.68
CA GLY A 155 -4.35 14.55 1.48
C GLY A 155 -4.48 15.51 2.67
N ALA A 156 -5.64 15.55 3.34
CA ALA A 156 -5.84 16.37 4.54
C ALA A 156 -4.90 15.94 5.68
N SER A 157 -4.71 14.63 5.88
CA SER A 157 -3.77 14.11 6.88
C SER A 157 -2.33 14.54 6.55
N ALA A 158 -1.93 14.43 5.28
CA ALA A 158 -0.59 14.82 4.85
C ALA A 158 -0.32 16.32 5.09
N LEU A 159 -1.29 17.19 4.79
CA LEU A 159 -1.19 18.63 5.03
C LEU A 159 -1.19 18.99 6.52
N ASN A 160 -1.98 18.29 7.34
CA ASN A 160 -1.98 18.48 8.80
C ASN A 160 -0.65 18.07 9.44
N MET A 161 0.01 17.03 8.92
CA MET A 161 1.36 16.64 9.33
C MET A 161 2.42 17.66 8.90
N ALA A 162 2.34 18.13 7.64
CA ALA A 162 3.28 19.10 7.08
C ALA A 162 3.24 20.46 7.80
N SER A 163 2.05 20.88 8.22
CA SER A 163 1.81 22.17 8.90
C SER A 163 2.07 22.15 10.41
N GLY A 164 2.18 20.96 11.03
CA GLY A 164 2.32 20.80 12.48
C GLY A 164 1.00 20.80 13.26
N VAL A 165 -0.15 20.97 12.59
CA VAL A 165 -1.48 20.88 13.21
C VAL A 165 -1.69 19.52 13.88
N ALA A 166 -1.20 18.44 13.25
CA ALA A 166 -1.25 17.10 13.84
C ALA A 166 -0.46 16.97 15.17
N GLY A 167 0.51 17.86 15.42
CA GLY A 167 1.28 17.94 16.67
C GLY A 167 0.73 18.95 17.68
N GLY A 168 -0.48 19.48 17.48
CA GLY A 168 -1.09 20.48 18.36
C GLY A 168 -0.61 21.91 18.13
N ILE A 169 0.12 22.17 17.03
CA ILE A 169 0.60 23.50 16.69
C ILE A 169 -0.52 24.24 15.92
N LEU A 170 -1.19 25.15 16.62
CA LEU A 170 -2.32 25.93 16.08
C LEU A 170 -1.89 27.07 15.13
N THR A 171 -0.64 27.51 15.24
CA THR A 171 -0.08 28.62 14.44
C THR A 171 0.99 28.08 13.51
N GLY A 172 0.82 28.25 12.20
CA GLY A 172 1.72 27.72 11.16
C GLY A 172 3.18 28.12 11.33
N ASP A 173 3.91 27.36 12.14
CA ASP A 173 5.33 27.51 12.35
C ASP A 173 6.04 27.22 11.02
N LEU A 174 6.68 28.26 10.49
CA LEU A 174 7.36 28.19 9.19
C LEU A 174 8.40 27.07 9.16
N LYS A 175 8.93 26.64 10.31
CA LYS A 175 9.88 25.51 10.41
C LYS A 175 9.25 24.20 9.93
N TRP A 176 8.00 23.94 10.30
CA TRP A 176 7.29 22.72 9.91
C TRP A 176 7.06 22.70 8.40
N TRP A 177 6.51 23.78 7.86
CA TRP A 177 6.34 23.95 6.43
C TRP A 177 7.66 23.91 5.67
N ALA A 178 8.73 24.52 6.18
CA ALA A 178 10.04 24.49 5.55
C ALA A 178 10.59 23.06 5.44
N ALA A 179 10.56 22.28 6.53
CA ALA A 179 10.98 20.88 6.50
C ALA A 179 10.12 20.06 5.54
N ALA A 180 8.79 20.21 5.58
CA ALA A 180 7.87 19.48 4.71
C ALA A 180 8.05 19.83 3.23
N LEU A 181 8.15 21.12 2.89
CA LEU A 181 8.33 21.60 1.52
C LEU A 181 9.69 21.18 0.95
N VAL A 182 10.77 21.27 1.73
CA VAL A 182 12.08 20.79 1.28
C VAL A 182 12.05 19.28 1.04
N THR A 183 11.39 18.52 1.91
CA THR A 183 11.21 17.07 1.74
C THR A 183 10.44 16.75 0.45
N LEU A 184 9.30 17.43 0.24
CA LEU A 184 8.47 17.30 -0.95
C LEU A 184 9.23 17.64 -2.23
N LEU A 185 9.92 18.79 -2.24
CA LEU A 185 10.72 19.24 -3.38
C LEU A 185 11.86 18.27 -3.66
N ALA A 186 12.56 17.79 -2.63
CA ALA A 186 13.61 16.79 -2.81
C ALA A 186 13.05 15.49 -3.39
N ALA A 187 11.94 14.97 -2.87
CA ALA A 187 11.28 13.77 -3.40
C ALA A 187 10.86 13.96 -4.87
N PHE A 188 10.27 15.11 -5.22
CA PHE A 188 9.90 15.46 -6.59
C PHE A 188 11.11 15.56 -7.53
N LEU A 189 12.14 16.32 -7.13
CA LEU A 189 13.36 16.52 -7.92
C LEU A 189 14.10 15.21 -8.12
N PHE A 190 14.22 14.39 -7.07
CA PHE A 190 14.86 13.09 -7.20
C PHE A 190 14.04 12.14 -8.09
N SER A 191 12.71 12.17 -8.01
CA SER A 191 11.84 11.28 -8.79
C SER A 191 11.84 11.62 -10.28
N THR A 192 12.20 12.85 -10.63
CA THR A 192 12.26 13.35 -12.01
C THR A 192 13.67 13.31 -12.57
N TYR A 193 14.65 13.88 -11.87
CA TYR A 193 16.01 14.06 -12.39
C TYR A 193 16.96 12.89 -12.16
N LEU A 194 16.61 11.92 -11.30
CA LEU A 194 17.41 10.71 -11.14
C LEU A 194 16.95 9.57 -12.06
N GLN A 195 15.87 9.76 -12.83
CA GLN A 195 15.41 8.77 -13.80
C GLN A 195 16.53 8.40 -14.78
N GLY A 196 16.67 7.09 -15.05
CA GLY A 196 17.70 6.58 -15.95
C GLY A 196 19.13 6.56 -15.38
N LYS A 197 19.38 7.04 -14.15
CA LYS A 197 20.72 7.07 -13.52
C LYS A 197 21.06 5.78 -12.76
N GLY A 198 20.53 4.64 -13.18
CA GLY A 198 20.78 3.34 -12.56
C GLY A 198 20.21 3.24 -11.13
N PHE A 199 21.00 2.73 -10.18
CA PHE A 199 20.54 2.44 -8.81
C PHE A 199 19.86 3.62 -8.10
N ILE A 200 20.38 4.84 -8.28
CA ILE A 200 19.87 6.01 -7.56
C ILE A 200 18.46 6.42 -8.03
N SER A 201 18.03 6.00 -9.23
CA SER A 201 16.68 6.27 -9.75
C SER A 201 15.58 5.55 -8.97
N MET A 202 15.95 4.62 -8.09
CA MET A 202 15.04 3.75 -7.34
C MET A 202 14.82 4.22 -5.89
N LEU A 203 15.59 5.23 -5.47
CA LEU A 203 15.58 5.83 -4.13
C LEU A 203 15.00 7.24 -4.00
N PRO A 204 14.28 7.84 -4.98
CA PRO A 204 13.81 9.21 -4.83
C PRO A 204 13.10 9.55 -3.53
N ILE A 205 12.19 8.68 -3.08
CA ILE A 205 11.41 8.88 -1.86
C ILE A 205 12.31 8.84 -0.62
N LEU A 206 13.20 7.84 -0.55
CA LEU A 206 14.15 7.68 0.55
C LEU A 206 15.15 8.85 0.61
N LEU A 207 15.68 9.27 -0.53
CA LEU A 207 16.59 10.42 -0.63
C LEU A 207 15.86 11.72 -0.25
N GLY A 208 14.61 11.87 -0.66
CA GLY A 208 13.75 12.99 -0.23
C GLY A 208 13.61 13.04 1.29
N ALA A 209 13.33 11.88 1.90
CA ALA A 209 13.23 11.73 3.36
C ALA A 209 14.54 12.11 4.06
N ILE A 210 15.69 11.66 3.54
CA ILE A 210 17.02 11.97 4.08
C ILE A 210 17.28 13.48 4.02
N VAL A 211 17.05 14.13 2.88
CA VAL A 211 17.24 15.58 2.74
C VAL A 211 16.31 16.34 3.70
N GLY A 212 15.04 15.96 3.76
CA GLY A 212 14.08 16.50 4.71
C GLY A 212 14.53 16.40 6.15
N TYR A 213 15.00 15.22 6.55
CA TYR A 213 15.52 14.95 7.88
C TYR A 213 16.74 15.81 8.20
N LEU A 214 17.70 15.92 7.28
CA LEU A 214 18.89 16.76 7.44
C LEU A 214 18.55 18.24 7.62
N VAL A 215 17.52 18.73 6.93
CA VAL A 215 17.01 20.11 7.10
C VAL A 215 16.26 20.27 8.41
N ALA A 216 15.58 19.24 8.90
CA ALA A 216 14.84 19.29 10.15
C ALA A 216 15.73 19.39 11.40
N ILE A 217 16.99 18.93 11.32
CA ILE A 217 17.99 19.01 12.40
C ILE A 217 18.26 20.46 12.83
N PRO A 218 18.76 21.37 11.96
CA PRO A 218 19.01 22.76 12.34
C PRO A 218 17.74 23.56 12.66
N LEU A 219 16.57 23.09 12.20
CA LEU A 219 15.28 23.67 12.58
C LEU A 219 14.84 23.30 14.01
N GLY A 220 15.52 22.36 14.66
CA GLY A 220 15.22 21.90 16.01
C GLY A 220 13.98 21.01 16.09
N LEU A 221 13.59 20.39 14.98
CA LEU A 221 12.41 19.51 14.92
C LEU A 221 12.72 18.06 15.27
N VAL A 222 14.00 17.68 15.29
CA VAL A 222 14.44 16.31 15.60
C VAL A 222 14.65 16.15 17.09
N ASN A 223 13.95 15.18 17.69
CA ASN A 223 14.15 14.80 19.09
C ASN A 223 15.11 13.60 19.18
N TRP A 224 16.28 13.81 19.76
CA TRP A 224 17.34 12.80 19.90
C TRP A 224 17.28 11.99 21.20
N SER A 225 16.34 12.30 22.11
CA SER A 225 16.31 11.71 23.47
C SER A 225 16.21 10.17 23.51
N GLY A 226 15.68 9.55 22.46
CA GLY A 226 15.60 8.08 22.31
C GLY A 226 16.56 7.48 21.28
N ALA A 227 17.40 8.28 20.64
CA ALA A 227 18.27 7.82 19.56
C ALA A 227 19.42 6.94 20.08
N PHE A 228 19.68 5.82 19.42
CA PHE A 228 20.80 4.90 19.73
C PHE A 228 20.80 4.38 21.19
N THR A 229 19.62 4.25 21.79
CA THR A 229 19.46 3.75 23.16
C THR A 229 19.34 2.23 23.22
N ARG A 230 18.84 1.62 22.15
CA ARG A 230 18.69 0.17 22.03
C ARG A 230 20.02 -0.51 21.65
N SER A 231 20.17 -1.76 22.06
CA SER A 231 21.27 -2.63 21.63
C SER A 231 21.25 -2.84 20.12
N LEU A 232 22.43 -3.09 19.53
CA LEU A 232 22.59 -3.30 18.08
C LEU A 232 21.58 -4.33 17.54
N ILE A 233 21.44 -5.45 18.27
CA ILE A 233 20.41 -6.46 18.00
C ILE A 233 19.34 -6.32 19.08
N THR A 234 18.10 -6.10 18.65
CA THR A 234 16.91 -6.01 19.52
C THR A 234 15.81 -6.86 18.90
N VAL A 235 15.16 -7.70 19.70
CA VAL A 235 14.02 -8.49 19.23
C VAL A 235 12.83 -7.54 18.98
N PRO A 236 12.16 -7.61 17.82
CA PRO A 236 10.95 -6.85 17.56
C PRO A 236 9.88 -7.08 18.64
N ALA A 237 9.13 -6.02 18.96
CA ALA A 237 8.06 -6.09 19.95
C ALA A 237 6.81 -6.71 19.30
N PHE A 238 6.75 -8.03 19.25
CA PHE A 238 5.58 -8.75 18.77
C PHE A 238 4.42 -8.64 19.75
N THR A 239 3.23 -8.39 19.23
CA THR A 239 1.96 -8.42 19.96
C THR A 239 1.04 -9.46 19.33
N PHE A 240 0.09 -9.98 20.10
CA PHE A 240 -0.80 -11.05 19.67
C PHE A 240 -2.27 -10.60 19.72
N PRO A 241 -3.13 -11.10 18.83
CA PRO A 241 -4.51 -10.64 18.72
C PRO A 241 -5.32 -10.92 19.99
N ASN A 242 -6.06 -9.92 20.47
CA ASN A 242 -6.96 -10.04 21.62
C ASN A 242 -8.42 -10.08 21.17
N PHE A 243 -9.00 -11.29 21.16
CA PHE A 243 -10.40 -11.54 20.79
C PHE A 243 -11.40 -11.33 21.94
N ALA A 244 -10.93 -11.06 23.16
CA ALA A 244 -11.78 -10.95 24.35
C ALA A 244 -12.20 -9.51 24.68
N SER A 245 -11.86 -8.54 23.83
CA SER A 245 -12.18 -7.13 24.06
C SER A 245 -13.61 -6.81 23.64
N ASP A 246 -14.27 -5.89 24.38
CA ASP A 246 -15.58 -5.36 23.99
C ASP A 246 -15.54 -4.64 22.62
N MET A 247 -14.36 -4.18 22.19
CA MET A 247 -14.15 -3.55 20.89
C MET A 247 -13.94 -4.53 19.74
N THR A 248 -13.88 -5.85 19.99
CA THR A 248 -13.55 -6.85 18.96
C THR A 248 -14.49 -6.75 17.75
N LEU A 249 -15.80 -6.62 17.96
CA LEU A 249 -16.76 -6.45 16.85
C LEU A 249 -16.51 -5.14 16.10
N THR A 250 -16.30 -4.04 16.82
CA THR A 250 -16.01 -2.73 16.22
C THR A 250 -14.78 -2.79 15.31
N VAL A 251 -13.74 -3.52 15.70
CA VAL A 251 -12.53 -3.64 14.90
C VAL A 251 -12.71 -4.60 13.71
N ILE A 252 -13.39 -5.73 13.88
CA ILE A 252 -13.72 -6.63 12.76
C ILE A 252 -14.45 -5.87 11.65
N PHE A 253 -15.43 -5.07 12.03
CA PHE A 253 -16.26 -4.34 11.08
C PHE A 253 -15.66 -3.00 10.64
N GLY A 254 -14.93 -2.30 11.50
CA GLY A 254 -14.33 -0.99 11.19
C GLY A 254 -13.00 -1.10 10.45
N VAL A 255 -12.15 -2.07 10.81
CA VAL A 255 -10.84 -2.31 10.19
C VAL A 255 -10.92 -3.44 9.17
N GLY A 256 -11.56 -4.57 9.50
CA GLY A 256 -11.62 -5.74 8.62
C GLY A 256 -12.31 -5.45 7.27
N ILE A 257 -13.31 -4.57 7.26
CA ILE A 257 -14.03 -4.19 6.04
C ILE A 257 -13.17 -3.44 5.02
N MET A 258 -12.04 -2.87 5.45
CA MET A 258 -11.10 -2.21 4.55
C MET A 258 -10.51 -3.17 3.51
N ALA A 259 -10.63 -4.49 3.72
CA ALA A 259 -10.41 -5.50 2.69
C ALA A 259 -11.08 -5.14 1.35
N ILE A 260 -12.29 -4.56 1.39
CA ILE A 260 -13.03 -4.17 0.18
C ILE A 260 -12.32 -3.03 -0.58
N ALA A 261 -11.62 -2.14 0.12
CA ALA A 261 -10.81 -1.09 -0.51
C ALA A 261 -9.49 -1.63 -1.06
N THR A 262 -8.89 -2.63 -0.42
CA THR A 262 -7.61 -3.22 -0.86
C THR A 262 -7.76 -4.23 -2.01
N ILE A 263 -8.94 -4.85 -2.17
CA ILE A 263 -9.18 -5.81 -3.28
C ILE A 263 -8.94 -5.15 -4.66
N PRO A 264 -9.52 -3.98 -4.97
CA PRO A 264 -9.21 -3.28 -6.22
C PRO A 264 -7.73 -2.89 -6.33
N GLU A 265 -7.12 -2.38 -5.26
CA GLU A 265 -5.69 -2.01 -5.21
C GLU A 265 -4.79 -3.20 -5.59
N SER A 266 -4.99 -4.34 -4.93
CA SER A 266 -4.26 -5.58 -5.19
C SER A 266 -4.50 -6.14 -6.60
N THR A 267 -5.74 -6.02 -7.10
CA THR A 267 -6.09 -6.42 -8.47
C THR A 267 -5.31 -5.60 -9.50
N ALA A 268 -5.23 -4.28 -9.31
CA ALA A 268 -4.49 -3.38 -10.19
C ALA A 268 -3.00 -3.74 -10.25
N HIS A 269 -2.36 -3.97 -9.10
CA HIS A 269 -0.95 -4.34 -9.03
C HIS A 269 -0.67 -5.70 -9.67
N LEU A 270 -1.55 -6.70 -9.52
CA LEU A 270 -1.41 -7.97 -10.21
C LEU A 270 -1.50 -7.81 -11.74
N TYR A 271 -2.43 -6.99 -12.22
CA TYR A 271 -2.60 -6.78 -13.66
C TYR A 271 -1.39 -6.05 -14.24
N GLN A 272 -0.91 -5.03 -13.54
CA GLN A 272 0.30 -4.30 -13.89
C GLN A 272 1.52 -5.23 -13.96
N ILE A 273 1.77 -6.06 -12.95
CA ILE A 273 2.92 -6.96 -12.95
C ILE A 273 2.79 -8.07 -14.00
N SER A 274 1.57 -8.56 -14.27
CA SER A 274 1.31 -9.52 -15.34
C SER A 274 1.70 -8.94 -16.70
N LEU A 275 1.33 -7.70 -16.97
CA LEU A 275 1.65 -7.02 -18.22
C LEU A 275 3.17 -6.87 -18.39
N TYR A 276 3.86 -6.44 -17.34
CA TYR A 276 5.31 -6.24 -17.36
C TYR A 276 6.10 -7.54 -17.55
N VAL A 277 5.71 -8.60 -16.83
CA VAL A 277 6.32 -9.93 -16.96
C VAL A 277 6.08 -10.51 -18.35
N ASP A 278 4.85 -10.44 -18.87
CA ASP A 278 4.52 -10.98 -20.19
C ASP A 278 5.24 -10.22 -21.32
N HIS A 279 5.40 -8.89 -21.19
CA HIS A 279 6.16 -8.08 -22.14
C HIS A 279 7.64 -8.49 -22.16
N LEU A 280 8.28 -8.66 -20.99
CA LEU A 280 9.66 -9.14 -20.94
C LEU A 280 9.79 -10.57 -21.47
N ALA A 281 8.81 -11.44 -21.20
CA ALA A 281 8.80 -12.80 -21.74
C ALA A 281 8.78 -12.80 -23.27
N ASP A 282 7.96 -11.95 -23.89
CA ASP A 282 7.91 -11.77 -25.34
C ASP A 282 9.26 -11.27 -25.90
N GLU A 283 9.85 -10.23 -25.29
CA GLU A 283 11.16 -9.70 -25.69
C GLU A 283 12.27 -10.78 -25.59
N MET A 284 12.17 -11.69 -24.62
CA MET A 284 13.10 -12.80 -24.41
C MET A 284 12.79 -14.06 -25.24
N GLY A 285 11.68 -14.08 -25.99
CA GLY A 285 11.22 -15.26 -26.73
C GLY A 285 10.80 -16.44 -25.83
N ARG A 286 10.29 -16.15 -24.62
CA ARG A 286 9.82 -17.13 -23.63
C ARG A 286 8.29 -17.11 -23.53
N GLU A 287 7.72 -18.18 -22.96
CA GLU A 287 6.28 -18.28 -22.76
C GLU A 287 5.76 -17.20 -21.78
N ARG A 288 4.64 -16.58 -22.14
CA ARG A 288 3.93 -15.65 -21.25
C ARG A 288 3.47 -16.36 -19.98
N TYR A 289 3.56 -15.66 -18.85
CA TYR A 289 3.12 -16.18 -17.56
C TYR A 289 1.61 -16.05 -17.39
N GLY A 290 1.02 -14.95 -17.91
CA GLY A 290 -0.42 -14.69 -17.78
C GLY A 290 -0.88 -14.60 -16.33
N LEU A 291 -0.10 -13.90 -15.48
CA LEU A 291 -0.32 -13.83 -14.03
C LEU A 291 -1.69 -13.26 -13.65
N SER A 292 -2.27 -12.39 -14.47
CA SER A 292 -3.62 -11.83 -14.27
C SER A 292 -4.73 -12.88 -14.14
N LYS A 293 -4.52 -14.10 -14.67
CA LYS A 293 -5.47 -15.21 -14.52
C LYS A 293 -5.56 -15.74 -13.08
N TYR A 294 -4.55 -15.47 -12.26
CA TYR A 294 -4.41 -15.96 -10.90
C TYR A 294 -4.90 -14.97 -9.85
N ILE A 295 -5.79 -14.04 -10.22
CA ILE A 295 -6.32 -13.03 -9.32
C ILE A 295 -6.95 -13.61 -8.05
N GLY A 296 -7.66 -14.74 -8.13
CA GLY A 296 -8.20 -15.40 -6.95
C GLY A 296 -7.11 -15.94 -6.01
N LEU A 297 -6.00 -16.47 -6.56
CA LEU A 297 -4.85 -16.88 -5.75
C LEU A 297 -4.16 -15.66 -5.13
N ASN A 298 -4.01 -14.58 -5.90
CA ASN A 298 -3.45 -13.33 -5.40
C ASN A 298 -4.22 -12.79 -4.18
N MET A 299 -5.55 -12.74 -4.25
CA MET A 299 -6.38 -12.35 -3.09
C MET A 299 -6.18 -13.27 -1.89
N MET A 300 -6.01 -14.58 -2.11
CA MET A 300 -5.73 -15.51 -1.01
C MET A 300 -4.34 -15.28 -0.38
N LEU A 301 -3.32 -14.94 -1.18
CA LEU A 301 -1.96 -14.66 -0.71
C LEU A 301 -1.91 -13.32 0.04
N ASP A 302 -2.61 -12.31 -0.45
CA ASP A 302 -2.84 -11.04 0.26
C ASP A 302 -3.54 -11.28 1.59
N GLY A 303 -4.61 -12.07 1.61
CA GLY A 303 -5.30 -12.40 2.85
C GLY A 303 -4.43 -13.20 3.82
N LEU A 304 -3.57 -14.11 3.32
CA LEU A 304 -2.61 -14.82 4.15
C LEU A 304 -1.56 -13.87 4.75
N ASN A 305 -1.12 -12.87 4.00
CA ASN A 305 -0.23 -11.83 4.51
C ASN A 305 -0.90 -11.00 5.62
N ASP A 306 -2.17 -10.63 5.46
CA ASP A 306 -2.91 -9.89 6.50
C ASP A 306 -3.20 -10.75 7.75
N LEU A 307 -3.44 -12.06 7.58
CA LEU A 307 -3.48 -13.00 8.71
C LEU A 307 -2.16 -12.99 9.48
N ILE A 308 -1.02 -13.08 8.78
CA ILE A 308 0.32 -13.04 9.39
C ILE A 308 0.53 -11.71 10.11
N ASN A 309 0.15 -10.59 9.48
CA ASN A 309 0.26 -9.26 10.10
C ASN A 309 -0.56 -9.17 11.39
N GLY A 310 -1.82 -9.60 11.35
CA GLY A 310 -2.70 -9.64 12.50
C GLY A 310 -2.26 -10.61 13.58
N LEU A 311 -1.58 -11.71 13.26
CA LEU A 311 -1.07 -12.66 14.25
C LEU A 311 0.15 -12.16 15.01
N PHE A 312 1.06 -11.42 14.34
CA PHE A 312 2.35 -11.03 14.89
C PHE A 312 2.49 -9.53 15.22
N GLY A 313 1.42 -8.74 15.13
CA GLY A 313 1.46 -7.34 15.56
C GLY A 313 2.11 -6.42 14.53
N SER A 314 1.82 -6.67 13.25
CA SER A 314 2.16 -5.78 12.14
C SER A 314 0.89 -5.15 11.57
N THR A 315 1.06 -4.24 10.63
CA THR A 315 -0.02 -3.53 9.95
C THR A 315 -0.54 -4.35 8.78
N ALA A 316 -1.86 -4.42 8.59
CA ALA A 316 -2.42 -4.97 7.35
C ALA A 316 -2.00 -4.15 6.14
N GLY A 317 -2.04 -4.78 4.97
CA GLY A 317 -1.67 -4.10 3.77
C GLY A 317 -1.98 -4.82 2.49
N THR A 318 -1.12 -4.61 1.51
CA THR A 318 -1.28 -5.13 0.15
C THR A 318 0.09 -5.26 -0.49
N ASN A 319 0.13 -5.77 -1.71
CA ASN A 319 1.31 -5.73 -2.54
C ASN A 319 1.63 -4.27 -2.99
N TYR A 320 2.91 -3.93 -3.18
CA TYR A 320 3.33 -2.55 -3.47
C TYR A 320 3.52 -2.22 -4.95
N GLY A 321 2.83 -1.17 -5.40
CA GLY A 321 2.98 -0.57 -6.73
C GLY A 321 4.35 0.10 -6.93
N GLU A 322 4.98 0.61 -5.86
CA GLU A 322 6.35 1.16 -5.90
C GLU A 322 7.37 0.08 -6.27
N ASN A 323 7.21 -1.11 -5.68
CA ASN A 323 8.07 -2.26 -5.99
C ASN A 323 7.78 -2.76 -7.41
N ASN A 324 6.53 -2.73 -7.89
CA ASN A 324 6.22 -3.01 -9.30
C ASN A 324 6.91 -2.02 -10.25
N SER A 325 6.91 -0.74 -9.89
CA SER A 325 7.59 0.33 -10.63
C SER A 325 9.11 0.13 -10.64
N LEU A 326 9.70 -0.33 -9.54
CA LEU A 326 11.09 -0.76 -9.50
C LEU A 326 11.36 -1.93 -10.46
N MET A 327 10.49 -2.94 -10.48
CA MET A 327 10.67 -4.13 -11.33
C MET A 327 10.57 -3.82 -12.82
N VAL A 328 9.70 -2.88 -13.23
CA VAL A 328 9.61 -2.48 -14.65
C VAL A 328 10.86 -1.73 -15.11
N ILE A 329 11.48 -0.93 -14.24
CA ILE A 329 12.72 -0.21 -14.55
C ILE A 329 13.92 -1.16 -14.57
N THR A 330 14.03 -2.04 -13.56
CA THR A 330 15.14 -3.00 -13.44
C THR A 330 15.03 -4.19 -14.38
N ARG A 331 13.84 -4.44 -14.94
CA ARG A 331 13.49 -5.65 -15.69
C ARG A 331 13.78 -6.94 -14.89
N ASN A 332 13.69 -6.86 -13.56
CA ASN A 332 13.93 -7.98 -12.67
C ASN A 332 12.66 -8.33 -11.90
N TYR A 333 12.03 -9.42 -12.30
CA TYR A 333 10.82 -9.95 -11.68
C TYR A 333 11.09 -11.21 -10.85
N SER A 334 12.36 -11.53 -10.54
CA SER A 334 12.75 -12.79 -9.89
C SER A 334 12.12 -12.96 -8.50
N GLY A 335 11.29 -13.99 -8.32
CA GLY A 335 10.76 -14.39 -7.00
C GLY A 335 11.85 -14.66 -5.96
N PRO A 336 12.95 -15.39 -6.28
CA PRO A 336 14.10 -15.56 -5.39
C PRO A 336 14.73 -14.24 -4.90
N VAL A 337 14.79 -13.21 -5.75
CA VAL A 337 15.24 -11.88 -5.33
C VAL A 337 14.29 -11.27 -4.30
N LEU A 338 12.97 -11.38 -4.52
CA LEU A 338 11.97 -10.88 -3.58
C LEU A 338 11.96 -11.66 -2.25
N ILE A 339 12.23 -12.97 -2.26
CA ILE A 339 12.47 -13.76 -1.04
C ILE A 339 13.69 -13.21 -0.28
N THR A 340 14.76 -12.89 -1.02
CA THR A 340 15.97 -12.28 -0.43
C THR A 340 15.66 -10.91 0.16
N ALA A 341 14.82 -10.10 -0.51
CA ALA A 341 14.33 -8.83 0.02
C ALA A 341 13.55 -9.01 1.33
N GLY A 342 12.64 -9.98 1.39
CA GLY A 342 11.90 -10.31 2.61
C GLY A 342 12.83 -10.71 3.76
N ALA A 343 13.85 -11.52 3.48
CA ALA A 343 14.85 -11.92 4.47
C ALA A 343 15.69 -10.73 4.97
N ILE A 344 16.10 -9.83 4.06
CA ILE A 344 16.82 -8.59 4.43
C ILE A 344 15.92 -7.71 5.31
N SER A 345 14.65 -7.52 4.94
CA SER A 345 13.69 -6.74 5.73
C SER A 345 13.52 -7.31 7.15
N MET A 346 13.44 -8.64 7.26
CA MET A 346 13.44 -9.33 8.54
C MET A 346 14.67 -8.97 9.37
N LEU A 347 15.87 -9.10 8.81
CA LEU A 347 17.11 -8.79 9.50
C LEU A 347 17.18 -7.32 9.94
N LEU A 348 16.73 -6.38 9.10
CA LEU A 348 16.67 -4.96 9.45
C LEU A 348 15.74 -4.68 10.64
N GLY A 349 14.65 -5.45 10.77
CA GLY A 349 13.75 -5.34 11.92
C GLY A 349 14.41 -5.63 13.27
N PHE A 350 15.50 -6.42 13.29
CA PHE A 350 16.27 -6.68 14.50
C PHE A 350 17.33 -5.61 14.82
N ILE A 351 17.52 -4.61 13.95
CA ILE A 351 18.52 -3.56 14.16
C ILE A 351 17.92 -2.47 15.07
N GLY A 352 18.25 -2.51 16.36
CA GLY A 352 17.74 -1.55 17.35
C GLY A 352 18.02 -0.08 16.99
N PRO A 353 19.27 0.28 16.63
CA PRO A 353 19.62 1.64 16.20
C PRO A 353 18.81 2.17 15.01
N LEU A 354 18.40 1.28 14.09
CA LEU A 354 17.57 1.67 12.95
C LEU A 354 16.17 2.08 13.42
N ALA A 355 15.57 1.29 14.30
CA ALA A 355 14.26 1.62 14.88
C ALA A 355 14.29 2.93 15.68
N ASP A 356 15.36 3.15 16.46
CA ASP A 356 15.56 4.40 17.20
C ASP A 356 15.69 5.59 16.27
N LEU A 357 16.55 5.50 15.24
CA LEU A 357 16.74 6.57 14.26
C LEU A 357 15.43 6.92 13.54
N VAL A 358 14.67 5.91 13.11
CA VAL A 358 13.38 6.11 12.45
C VAL A 358 12.38 6.83 13.36
N SER A 359 12.36 6.52 14.66
CA SER A 359 11.48 7.21 15.62
C SER A 359 11.80 8.70 15.81
N THR A 360 13.01 9.13 15.45
CA THR A 360 13.39 10.54 15.48
C THR A 360 12.92 11.34 14.27
N ILE A 361 12.39 10.69 13.22
CA ILE A 361 11.95 11.37 12.01
C ILE A 361 10.79 12.31 12.36
N PRO A 362 10.94 13.63 12.12
CA PRO A 362 9.88 14.56 12.49
C PRO A 362 8.63 14.36 11.63
N THR A 363 7.46 14.59 12.25
CA THR A 363 6.16 14.51 11.57
C THR A 363 6.09 15.43 10.34
N ALA A 364 6.77 16.59 10.37
CA ALA A 364 6.87 17.51 9.22
C ALA A 364 7.50 16.87 7.98
N VAL A 365 8.61 16.13 8.15
CA VAL A 365 9.31 15.42 7.07
C VAL A 365 8.39 14.35 6.48
N SER A 366 7.75 13.57 7.38
CA SER A 366 6.77 12.57 6.99
C SER A 366 5.58 13.19 6.24
N GLY A 367 5.11 14.38 6.65
CA GLY A 367 4.07 15.13 5.94
C GLY A 367 4.48 15.52 4.52
N GLY A 368 5.72 15.99 4.33
CA GLY A 368 6.26 16.29 3.00
C GLY A 368 6.32 15.06 2.08
N LEU A 369 6.73 13.92 2.61
CA LEU A 369 6.70 12.63 1.89
C LEU A 369 5.26 12.20 1.57
N SER A 370 4.35 12.28 2.54
CA SER A 370 2.95 11.92 2.39
C SER A 370 2.28 12.72 1.28
N ILE A 371 2.54 14.02 1.16
CA ILE A 371 1.99 14.86 0.08
C ILE A 371 2.38 14.28 -1.29
N TYR A 372 3.65 13.90 -1.46
CA TYR A 372 4.13 13.33 -2.72
C TYR A 372 3.56 11.93 -2.96
N LEU A 373 3.70 11.01 -1.99
CA LEU A 373 3.30 9.61 -2.12
C LEU A 373 1.80 9.46 -2.36
N PHE A 374 0.97 10.14 -1.58
CA PHE A 374 -0.48 10.07 -1.71
C PHE A 374 -0.95 10.66 -3.04
N GLY A 375 -0.31 11.73 -3.52
CA GLY A 375 -0.55 12.29 -4.84
C GLY A 375 -0.19 11.32 -5.98
N VAL A 376 0.96 10.66 -5.89
CA VAL A 376 1.41 9.66 -6.87
C VAL A 376 0.47 8.46 -6.91
N ILE A 377 -0.02 7.97 -5.76
CA ILE A 377 -1.02 6.91 -5.70
C ILE A 377 -2.32 7.33 -6.41
N GLY A 378 -2.78 8.56 -6.14
CA GLY A 378 -3.96 9.09 -6.83
C GLY A 378 -3.77 9.13 -8.36
N MET A 379 -2.61 9.61 -8.81
CA MET A 379 -2.27 9.65 -10.25
C MET A 379 -2.15 8.25 -10.88
N GLN A 380 -1.69 7.25 -10.14
CA GLN A 380 -1.64 5.86 -10.62
C GLN A 380 -3.04 5.29 -10.87
N GLY A 381 -4.03 5.65 -10.04
CA GLY A 381 -5.44 5.32 -10.31
C GLY A 381 -5.94 5.89 -11.63
N ILE A 382 -5.56 7.13 -11.95
CA ILE A 382 -5.85 7.76 -13.25
C ILE A 382 -5.12 7.03 -14.39
N ALA A 383 -3.83 6.73 -14.21
CA ALA A 383 -3.03 6.04 -15.21
C ALA A 383 -3.61 4.65 -15.54
N LEU A 384 -4.12 3.92 -14.55
CA LEU A 384 -4.81 2.64 -14.75
C LEU A 384 -6.08 2.80 -15.61
N MET A 385 -6.91 3.81 -15.32
CA MET A 385 -8.10 4.07 -16.12
C MET A 385 -7.74 4.40 -17.57
N MET A 386 -6.67 5.16 -17.78
CA MET A 386 -6.17 5.49 -19.12
C MET A 386 -5.61 4.25 -19.84
N SER A 387 -4.81 3.41 -19.17
CA SER A 387 -4.22 2.22 -19.80
C SER A 387 -5.26 1.19 -20.21
N GLU A 388 -6.34 1.08 -19.42
CA GLU A 388 -7.49 0.21 -19.69
C GLU A 388 -8.56 0.87 -20.58
N LYS A 389 -8.28 2.07 -21.12
CA LYS A 389 -9.15 2.80 -22.05
C LYS A 389 -10.57 3.03 -21.51
N VAL A 390 -10.68 3.38 -20.23
CA VAL A 390 -11.94 3.82 -19.61
C VAL A 390 -12.49 5.01 -20.40
N ASN A 391 -13.74 4.93 -20.83
CA ASN A 391 -14.41 5.98 -21.57
C ASN A 391 -15.22 6.85 -20.61
N LEU A 392 -14.66 7.98 -20.18
CA LEU A 392 -15.38 8.91 -19.30
C LEU A 392 -16.45 9.77 -20.03
N PHE A 393 -16.62 9.61 -21.35
CA PHE A 393 -17.79 10.11 -22.07
C PHE A 393 -18.98 9.16 -21.99
N ASP A 394 -18.78 7.91 -21.58
CA ASP A 394 -19.85 7.00 -21.21
C ASP A 394 -20.49 7.48 -19.89
N PRO A 395 -21.78 7.89 -19.89
CA PRO A 395 -22.43 8.39 -18.69
C PRO A 395 -22.42 7.39 -17.53
N ALA A 396 -22.43 6.07 -17.82
CA ALA A 396 -22.41 5.03 -16.79
C ALA A 396 -21.06 4.99 -16.07
N GLN A 397 -19.96 5.02 -16.82
CA GLN A 397 -18.61 5.03 -16.25
C GLN A 397 -18.34 6.34 -15.49
N LEU A 398 -18.75 7.47 -16.07
CA LEU A 398 -18.62 8.78 -15.43
C LEU A 398 -19.40 8.84 -14.10
N ALA A 399 -20.63 8.33 -14.07
CA ALA A 399 -21.46 8.32 -12.87
C ALA A 399 -20.84 7.47 -11.74
N ILE A 400 -20.33 6.27 -12.07
CA ILE A 400 -19.65 5.40 -11.10
C ILE A 400 -18.45 6.14 -10.48
N GLY A 401 -17.57 6.70 -11.32
CA GLY A 401 -16.38 7.41 -10.85
C GLY A 401 -16.73 8.62 -9.97
N ALA A 402 -17.72 9.41 -10.37
CA ALA A 402 -18.15 10.59 -9.61
C ALA A 402 -18.59 10.24 -8.18
N VAL A 403 -19.35 9.16 -8.01
CA VAL A 403 -19.81 8.72 -6.67
C VAL A 403 -18.64 8.23 -5.82
N ILE A 404 -17.76 7.40 -6.39
CA ILE A 404 -16.59 6.88 -5.66
C ILE A 404 -15.72 8.04 -5.15
N LEU A 405 -15.44 9.03 -5.99
CA LEU A 405 -14.58 10.15 -5.64
C LEU A 405 -15.18 11.01 -4.52
N ILE A 406 -16.45 11.41 -4.62
CA ILE A 406 -17.07 12.28 -3.61
C ILE A 406 -17.30 11.56 -2.28
N VAL A 407 -17.86 10.34 -2.31
CA VAL A 407 -18.10 9.55 -1.10
C VAL A 407 -16.78 9.26 -0.38
N GLY A 408 -15.74 8.95 -1.14
CA GLY A 408 -14.44 8.58 -0.61
C GLY A 408 -13.62 9.76 -0.12
N ILE A 409 -13.30 10.70 -1.02
CA ILE A 409 -12.43 11.85 -0.72
C ILE A 409 -13.17 12.84 0.19
N GLY A 410 -14.38 13.24 -0.21
CA GLY A 410 -15.21 14.15 0.58
C GLY A 410 -15.60 13.54 1.92
N GLY A 411 -15.92 12.24 1.95
CA GLY A 411 -16.20 11.52 3.19
C GLY A 411 -15.00 11.49 4.15
N ASN A 412 -13.81 11.17 3.63
CA ASN A 412 -12.61 11.03 4.46
C ASN A 412 -12.13 12.38 5.03
N ILE A 413 -12.27 13.46 4.26
CA ILE A 413 -11.83 14.81 4.68
C ILE A 413 -12.91 15.51 5.51
N GLY A 414 -14.18 15.33 5.17
CA GLY A 414 -15.29 16.12 5.72
C GLY A 414 -15.90 15.59 7.01
N PHE A 415 -15.70 14.30 7.34
CA PHE A 415 -16.27 13.70 8.55
C PHE A 415 -15.21 13.34 9.57
N ALA A 416 -15.59 13.35 10.86
CA ALA A 416 -14.70 13.04 11.96
C ALA A 416 -14.08 11.64 11.80
N GLY A 417 -12.76 11.57 11.83
CA GLY A 417 -12.01 10.31 11.65
C GLY A 417 -12.15 9.67 10.26
N GLY A 418 -12.77 10.36 9.30
CA GLY A 418 -13.06 9.80 7.97
C GLY A 418 -14.19 8.77 7.96
N PHE A 419 -15.07 8.77 8.96
CA PHE A 419 -16.22 7.86 9.04
C PHE A 419 -17.52 8.55 8.61
N LEU A 420 -18.21 7.95 7.65
CA LEU A 420 -19.52 8.40 7.20
C LEU A 420 -20.60 7.99 8.22
N PRO A 421 -21.39 8.94 8.75
CA PRO A 421 -22.44 8.65 9.71
C PRO A 421 -23.68 8.11 8.98
N ILE A 422 -23.68 6.81 8.64
CA ILE A 422 -24.81 6.15 7.96
C ILE A 422 -25.83 5.69 9.02
N PRO A 423 -27.00 6.34 9.18
CA PRO A 423 -27.90 6.09 10.32
C PRO A 423 -28.40 4.64 10.39
N ALA A 424 -28.67 4.02 9.23
CA ALA A 424 -29.10 2.63 9.13
C ALA A 424 -28.04 1.62 9.62
N LEU A 425 -26.77 2.04 9.66
CA LEU A 425 -25.64 1.21 10.05
C LEU A 425 -25.09 1.59 11.43
N GLN A 426 -25.59 2.64 12.09
CA GLN A 426 -25.08 3.08 13.40
C GLN A 426 -25.21 2.03 14.51
N GLY A 427 -26.19 1.12 14.41
CA GLY A 427 -26.32 -0.02 15.34
C GLY A 427 -25.22 -1.07 15.20
N LEU A 428 -24.61 -1.18 14.01
CA LEU A 428 -23.47 -2.07 13.74
C LEU A 428 -22.12 -1.32 13.78
N PHE A 429 -22.16 0.00 13.52
CA PHE A 429 -21.00 0.88 13.39
C PHE A 429 -21.26 2.19 14.15
N PRO A 430 -21.03 2.23 15.47
CA PRO A 430 -21.37 3.39 16.30
C PRO A 430 -20.70 4.70 15.85
N ASN A 431 -19.49 4.60 15.30
CA ASN A 431 -18.71 5.74 14.82
C ASN A 431 -18.93 6.04 13.32
N GLY A 432 -19.82 5.31 12.65
CA GLY A 432 -19.99 5.37 11.20
C GLY A 432 -19.08 4.40 10.45
N TRP A 433 -19.09 4.46 9.11
CA TRP A 433 -18.38 3.53 8.25
C TRP A 433 -17.22 4.22 7.51
N PRO A 434 -16.03 3.61 7.36
CA PRO A 434 -14.90 4.27 6.71
C PRO A 434 -15.26 4.76 5.30
N ALA A 435 -15.01 6.03 5.01
CA ALA A 435 -15.41 6.66 3.75
C ALA A 435 -14.82 5.98 2.52
N ILE A 436 -13.55 5.59 2.59
CA ILE A 436 -12.84 4.91 1.49
C ILE A 436 -13.45 3.54 1.19
N ALA A 437 -13.75 2.73 2.23
CA ALA A 437 -14.43 1.44 2.05
C ALA A 437 -15.87 1.64 1.55
N THR A 438 -16.58 2.64 2.06
CA THR A 438 -17.93 2.99 1.62
C THR A 438 -17.95 3.36 0.13
N ALA A 439 -16.96 4.12 -0.33
CA ALA A 439 -16.80 4.49 -1.73
C ALA A 439 -16.56 3.27 -2.63
N ALA A 440 -15.69 2.34 -2.21
CA ALA A 440 -15.47 1.10 -2.93
C ALA A 440 -16.76 0.27 -3.05
N VAL A 441 -17.50 0.11 -1.94
CA VAL A 441 -18.78 -0.61 -1.94
C VAL A 441 -19.83 0.08 -2.81
N ALA A 442 -19.96 1.40 -2.71
CA ALA A 442 -20.89 2.16 -3.55
C ALA A 442 -20.56 1.98 -5.04
N GLY A 443 -19.28 2.07 -5.42
CA GLY A 443 -18.81 1.85 -6.78
C GLY A 443 -19.15 0.46 -7.31
N ILE A 444 -18.87 -0.57 -6.50
CA ILE A 444 -19.19 -1.98 -6.82
C ILE A 444 -20.70 -2.15 -7.02
N LEU A 445 -21.52 -1.66 -6.08
CA LEU A 445 -22.97 -1.79 -6.14
C LEU A 445 -23.55 -1.07 -7.35
N MET A 446 -23.09 0.15 -7.65
CA MET A 446 -23.53 0.89 -8.83
C MET A 446 -23.18 0.16 -10.13
N ASN A 447 -21.98 -0.38 -10.22
CA ASN A 447 -21.60 -1.19 -11.37
C ASN A 447 -22.47 -2.45 -11.50
N LEU A 448 -22.73 -3.16 -10.40
CA LEU A 448 -23.62 -4.32 -10.39
C LEU A 448 -25.03 -3.97 -10.85
N ILE A 449 -25.59 -2.83 -10.40
CA ILE A 449 -26.89 -2.34 -10.87
C ILE A 449 -26.89 -2.18 -12.38
N LEU A 450 -25.83 -1.62 -12.97
CA LEU A 450 -25.72 -1.43 -14.43
C LEU A 450 -25.53 -2.74 -15.21
N VAL A 451 -24.91 -3.75 -14.59
CA VAL A 451 -24.80 -5.10 -15.15
C VAL A 451 -26.18 -5.77 -15.23
N PHE A 452 -27.00 -5.64 -14.19
CA PHE A 452 -28.35 -6.21 -14.14
C PHE A 452 -29.38 -5.38 -14.93
N PHE A 453 -29.27 -4.05 -14.87
CA PHE A 453 -30.15 -3.08 -15.50
C PHE A 453 -29.37 -2.26 -16.52
N LYS A 454 -29.23 -2.81 -17.73
CA LYS A 454 -28.44 -2.18 -18.78
C LYS A 454 -29.01 -0.80 -19.15
N PRO A 455 -28.19 0.26 -19.11
CA PRO A 455 -28.63 1.57 -19.57
C PRO A 455 -28.91 1.55 -21.09
N PRO A 456 -29.73 2.48 -21.60
CA PRO A 456 -29.92 2.64 -23.04
C PRO A 456 -28.57 2.91 -23.71
N VAL A 457 -28.33 2.28 -24.86
CA VAL A 457 -27.08 2.42 -25.61
C VAL A 457 -26.93 3.88 -26.07
N VAL A 458 -26.02 4.62 -25.44
CA VAL A 458 -25.66 5.96 -25.87
C VAL A 458 -24.61 5.83 -26.97
N ARG A 459 -24.93 6.41 -28.14
CA ARG A 459 -24.14 6.56 -29.39
C ARG A 459 -22.70 6.02 -29.36
N GLU A 460 -22.38 5.16 -30.33
CA GLU A 460 -21.00 4.80 -30.69
C GLU A 460 -20.14 6.07 -30.78
N ALA A 461 -19.08 6.12 -29.97
CA ALA A 461 -18.09 7.18 -30.03
C ALA A 461 -17.48 7.18 -31.45
N VAL A 462 -17.66 8.29 -32.17
CA VAL A 462 -16.97 8.53 -33.44
C VAL A 462 -15.50 8.78 -33.10
N HIS A 463 -14.67 7.75 -33.36
CA HIS A 463 -13.21 7.66 -33.46
C HIS A 463 -12.31 8.44 -32.50
#